data_AF-A0AAU1KTI7-F1
#
_entry.id   AF-A0AAU1KTI7-F1
#
_cell.length_a   1.000
_cell.length_b   1.000
_cell.length_c   1.000
_cell.angle_alpha   90.00
_cell.angle_beta   90.00
_cell.angle_gamma   90.00
#
_symmetry.space_group_name_H-M   'P 1'
#
loop_
_entity.id
_entity.type
_entity.pdbx_description
1 polymer ?
#
loop_
_entity_poly.entity_id
_entity_poly.type
_entity_poly.pdbx_seq_one_letter_code
_entity_poly.pdbx_strand_id
1 'polypeptide(L)'
;MMLLRRAATAAALLVTVLPVTLSSPAHAADAGPACRPPASVPLDAEQARLADPRTTALVERAGFGDFVRRFPAALCTTRTPAEAERLLDSWGRSLWQASVRRAQGQRPGGDLATGDDRPLYWARLSMTAALARWQPAFAVDRAALRTRFEDASRGLADNAFRTAPGVRRVFISGFDPFGLDAEIRRANPSGSAALQLNGRRVTLADGSRAEIRAVVLPVRYADFDAGIVERAFAPRLGAGPARADIITTVSQGYPGIFTLEDWAGRARSADPYPDNARALSGGTREHPVTAPGLGPGPEFIRTTLPADAVTAAVQAPYPVLLNSDVTEIPAGGTTPVDRTDGPTPGSRAVAGGGGGYLSNEVAYRSNRLRSELAPDLPGGHLHTPVLGGLPADPQVLTGPEFEQNESAITAEVRAVLEHAAAAVRR
;
A
#
# COMPACT_ATOMS: atom_id res chain seq x y z
N MET A 1 60.41 57.28 19.06
CA MET A 1 60.79 58.71 18.99
C MET A 1 59.92 59.35 17.92
N MET A 2 59.15 60.36 18.31
CA MET A 2 58.62 61.51 17.53
C MET A 2 58.13 61.26 16.08
N LEU A 3 56.82 61.42 15.80
CA LEU A 3 56.18 62.64 15.22
C LEU A 3 56.50 62.79 13.71
N LEU A 4 55.70 63.37 12.79
CA LEU A 4 54.60 64.32 12.83
C LEU A 4 54.00 64.38 11.38
N ARG A 5 52.68 64.50 11.28
CA ARG A 5 51.82 65.30 10.38
C ARG A 5 52.00 65.34 8.83
N ARG A 6 50.84 65.01 8.20
CA ARG A 6 49.98 65.80 7.29
C ARG A 6 50.61 66.56 6.11
N ALA A 7 50.12 66.25 4.91
CA ALA A 7 49.65 67.26 3.96
C ALA A 7 48.52 66.69 3.11
N ALA A 8 47.37 67.36 3.14
CA ALA A 8 46.23 67.11 2.26
C ALA A 8 46.45 67.87 0.95
N THR A 9 46.16 67.22 -0.17
CA THR A 9 45.96 67.88 -1.47
C THR A 9 44.72 67.29 -2.12
N ALA A 10 43.71 68.13 -2.29
CA ALA A 10 42.50 67.85 -3.02
C ALA A 10 42.77 68.05 -4.50
N ALA A 11 42.57 67.00 -5.32
CA ALA A 11 42.51 67.08 -6.76
C ALA A 11 41.14 66.57 -7.20
N ALA A 12 40.36 67.46 -7.81
CA ALA A 12 39.04 67.18 -8.36
C ALA A 12 39.17 66.24 -9.57
N LEU A 13 38.51 65.08 -9.51
CA LEU A 13 38.30 64.21 -10.67
C LEU A 13 36.86 64.38 -11.17
N LEU A 14 36.76 64.87 -12.40
CA LEU A 14 35.56 64.83 -13.23
C LEU A 14 35.11 63.37 -13.40
N VAL A 15 33.92 63.03 -12.91
CA VAL A 15 33.25 61.77 -13.22
C VAL A 15 32.43 61.97 -14.50
N THR A 16 32.87 61.37 -15.60
CA THR A 16 32.07 61.18 -16.79
C THR A 16 31.04 60.08 -16.50
N VAL A 17 29.78 60.47 -16.38
CA VAL A 17 28.64 59.55 -16.24
C VAL A 17 28.36 58.93 -17.62
N LEU A 18 28.83 57.70 -17.84
CA LEU A 18 28.29 56.86 -18.92
C LEU A 18 26.89 56.35 -18.51
N PRO A 19 25.87 56.43 -19.38
CA PRO A 19 24.58 55.79 -19.11
C PRO A 19 24.78 54.27 -19.22
N VAL A 20 24.81 53.59 -18.08
CA VAL A 20 24.60 52.14 -18.02
C VAL A 20 23.14 51.91 -18.37
N THR A 21 22.87 51.52 -19.62
CA THR A 21 21.57 50.98 -20.01
C THR A 21 21.39 49.64 -19.31
N LEU A 22 20.88 49.69 -18.08
CA LEU A 22 20.33 48.54 -17.38
C LEU A 22 19.19 47.99 -18.23
N SER A 23 19.50 46.96 -19.03
CA SER A 23 18.48 46.13 -19.65
C SER A 23 17.68 45.51 -18.51
N SER A 24 16.45 45.98 -18.31
CA SER A 24 15.53 45.38 -17.36
C SER A 24 15.47 43.88 -17.63
N PRO A 25 15.45 43.01 -16.60
CA PRO A 25 15.18 41.60 -16.85
C PRO A 25 13.82 41.55 -17.53
N ALA A 26 13.78 40.96 -18.73
CA ALA A 26 12.54 40.66 -19.40
C ALA A 26 11.66 39.92 -18.39
N HIS A 27 10.55 40.55 -18.00
CA HIS A 27 9.53 39.88 -17.22
C HIS A 27 9.14 38.65 -18.05
N ALA A 28 9.49 37.46 -17.56
CA ALA A 28 8.87 36.25 -18.06
C ALA A 28 7.37 36.48 -17.93
N ALA A 29 6.69 36.59 -19.07
CA ALA A 29 5.25 36.72 -19.09
C ALA A 29 4.70 35.63 -18.18
N ASP A 30 3.93 36.05 -17.19
CA ASP A 30 3.28 35.19 -16.22
C ASP A 30 2.33 34.30 -17.02
N ALA A 31 2.84 33.15 -17.47
CA ALA A 31 2.08 32.20 -18.24
C ALA A 31 1.01 31.69 -17.29
N GLY A 32 -0.22 32.18 -17.46
CA GLY A 32 -1.38 31.81 -16.66
C GLY A 32 -1.50 30.28 -16.52
N PRO A 33 -2.28 29.79 -15.53
CA PRO A 33 -2.36 28.37 -15.22
C PRO A 33 -2.57 27.53 -16.47
N ALA A 34 -1.78 26.46 -16.64
CA ALA A 34 -1.79 25.62 -17.84
C ALA A 34 -3.02 24.69 -17.92
N CYS A 35 -4.02 24.93 -17.06
CA CYS A 35 -5.22 24.15 -16.92
C CYS A 35 -6.46 25.06 -16.95
N ARG A 36 -7.57 24.49 -17.41
CA ARG A 36 -8.91 25.10 -17.32
C ARG A 36 -9.50 24.88 -15.92
N PRO A 37 -10.59 25.59 -15.56
CA PRO A 37 -11.35 25.29 -14.35
C PRO A 37 -11.67 23.79 -14.24
N PRO A 38 -11.65 23.21 -13.03
CA PRO A 38 -11.93 21.80 -12.83
C PRO A 38 -13.31 21.43 -13.39
N ALA A 39 -13.40 20.29 -14.07
CA ALA A 39 -14.68 19.81 -14.58
C ALA A 39 -15.53 19.20 -13.48
N SER A 40 -16.85 19.33 -13.64
CA SER A 40 -17.81 18.53 -12.89
C SER A 40 -17.86 17.13 -13.52
N VAL A 41 -17.10 16.20 -12.96
CA VAL A 41 -17.15 14.77 -13.31
C VAL A 41 -17.77 13.99 -12.16
N PRO A 42 -18.63 12.98 -12.45
CA PRO A 42 -19.09 12.05 -11.44
C PRO A 42 -17.90 11.36 -10.76
N LEU A 43 -17.94 11.30 -9.44
CA LEU A 43 -16.96 10.56 -8.64
C LEU A 43 -17.30 9.07 -8.68
N ASP A 44 -16.28 8.22 -8.66
CA ASP A 44 -16.49 6.77 -8.49
C ASP A 44 -16.99 6.44 -7.07
N ALA A 45 -17.36 5.17 -6.84
CA ALA A 45 -17.95 4.77 -5.56
C ALA A 45 -17.01 4.98 -4.35
N GLU A 46 -15.70 4.87 -4.54
CA GLU A 46 -14.74 5.22 -3.49
C GLU A 46 -14.74 6.71 -3.25
N GLN A 47 -14.51 7.49 -4.29
CA GLN A 47 -14.41 8.94 -4.23
C GLN A 47 -15.69 9.60 -3.71
N ALA A 48 -16.86 9.02 -3.97
CA ALA A 48 -18.14 9.50 -3.44
C ALA A 48 -18.17 9.56 -1.90
N ARG A 49 -17.39 8.70 -1.22
CA ARG A 49 -17.30 8.69 0.26
C ARG A 49 -16.59 9.92 0.82
N LEU A 50 -15.86 10.68 -0.01
CA LEU A 50 -15.25 11.96 0.39
C LEU A 50 -16.29 13.03 0.76
N ALA A 51 -17.58 12.81 0.47
CA ALA A 51 -18.66 13.67 0.96
C ALA A 51 -18.83 13.60 2.49
N ASP A 52 -18.35 12.53 3.14
CA ASP A 52 -18.35 12.43 4.60
C ASP A 52 -17.19 13.25 5.18
N PRO A 53 -17.45 14.23 6.07
CA PRO A 53 -16.42 15.11 6.62
C PRO A 53 -15.36 14.38 7.44
N ARG A 54 -15.67 13.18 7.96
CA ARG A 54 -14.71 12.35 8.71
C ARG A 54 -13.52 11.93 7.84
N THR A 55 -13.72 11.76 6.54
CA THR A 55 -12.63 11.45 5.59
C THR A 55 -11.61 12.58 5.50
N THR A 56 -12.08 13.83 5.45
CA THR A 56 -11.22 15.02 5.49
C THR A 56 -10.54 15.16 6.85
N ALA A 57 -11.28 14.91 7.94
CA ALA A 57 -10.71 14.96 9.29
C ALA A 57 -9.56 13.94 9.46
N LEU A 58 -9.68 12.71 8.93
CA LEU A 58 -8.60 11.71 8.96
C LEU A 58 -7.33 12.19 8.25
N VAL A 59 -7.47 12.91 7.14
CA VAL A 59 -6.33 13.47 6.38
C VAL A 59 -5.69 14.65 7.13
N GLU A 60 -6.49 15.60 7.61
CA GLU A 60 -5.99 16.79 8.31
C GLU A 60 -5.34 16.43 9.65
N ARG A 61 -5.98 15.58 10.43
CA ARG A 61 -5.51 15.10 11.74
C ARG A 61 -4.29 14.16 11.66
N ALA A 62 -3.91 13.73 10.45
CA ALA A 62 -2.65 13.03 10.19
C ALA A 62 -1.55 13.95 9.61
N GLY A 63 -1.86 15.23 9.40
CA GLY A 63 -0.95 16.19 8.79
C GLY A 63 -0.75 15.98 7.29
N PHE A 64 -1.73 15.43 6.57
CA PHE A 64 -1.68 15.23 5.10
C PHE A 64 -2.51 16.25 4.31
N GLY A 65 -3.19 17.19 4.98
CA GLY A 65 -3.99 18.22 4.31
C GLY A 65 -3.24 19.02 3.24
N ASP A 66 -1.96 19.28 3.44
CA ASP A 66 -1.12 19.99 2.46
C ASP A 66 -0.93 19.22 1.15
N PHE A 67 -0.89 17.88 1.18
CA PHE A 67 -0.89 17.10 -0.05
C PHE A 67 -2.17 17.36 -0.85
N VAL A 68 -3.33 17.27 -0.18
CA VAL A 68 -4.63 17.44 -0.84
C VAL A 68 -4.83 18.87 -1.33
N ARG A 69 -4.50 19.89 -0.54
CA ARG A 69 -4.70 21.31 -0.89
C ARG A 69 -3.80 21.78 -2.03
N ARG A 70 -2.54 21.35 -2.07
CA ARG A 70 -1.55 21.84 -3.05
C ARG A 70 -1.57 21.06 -4.37
N PHE A 71 -2.05 19.81 -4.36
CA PHE A 71 -2.02 18.94 -5.53
C PHE A 71 -2.77 19.49 -6.77
N PRO A 72 -3.99 20.07 -6.65
CA PRO A 72 -4.68 20.66 -7.81
C PRO A 72 -3.87 21.76 -8.51
N ALA A 73 -3.27 22.66 -7.73
CA ALA A 73 -2.41 23.72 -8.28
C ALA A 73 -1.15 23.13 -8.93
N ALA A 74 -0.56 22.09 -8.34
CA ALA A 74 0.60 21.41 -8.88
C ALA A 74 0.30 20.78 -10.26
N LEU A 75 -0.83 20.09 -10.40
CA LEU A 75 -1.29 19.56 -11.70
C LEU A 75 -1.37 20.66 -12.77
N CYS A 76 -1.86 21.85 -12.40
CA CYS A 76 -1.98 23.01 -13.28
C CYS A 76 -0.66 23.70 -13.64
N THR A 77 0.48 23.26 -13.10
CA THR A 77 1.81 23.72 -13.52
C THR A 77 2.39 22.92 -14.68
N THR A 78 1.84 21.72 -14.92
CA THR A 78 2.30 20.82 -15.99
C THR A 78 1.80 21.30 -17.35
N ARG A 79 2.64 21.23 -18.38
CA ARG A 79 2.38 21.71 -19.73
C ARG A 79 2.42 20.60 -20.78
N THR A 80 2.89 19.41 -20.40
CA THR A 80 2.99 18.25 -21.29
C THR A 80 2.59 16.95 -20.58
N PRO A 81 2.19 15.89 -21.32
CA PRO A 81 1.92 14.58 -20.74
C PRO A 81 3.08 14.04 -19.89
N ALA A 82 4.31 14.16 -20.39
CA ALA A 82 5.51 13.69 -19.69
C ALA A 82 5.79 14.46 -18.38
N GLU A 83 5.44 15.75 -18.30
CA GLU A 83 5.52 16.51 -17.05
C GLU A 83 4.46 16.04 -16.04
N ALA A 84 3.23 15.79 -16.49
CA ALA A 84 2.17 15.25 -15.65
C ALA A 84 2.54 13.88 -15.08
N GLU A 85 3.08 13.00 -15.92
CA GLU A 85 3.59 11.69 -15.51
C GLU A 85 4.66 11.79 -14.42
N ARG A 86 5.70 12.61 -14.63
CA ARG A 86 6.76 12.82 -13.62
C ARG A 86 6.22 13.42 -12.33
N LEU A 87 5.28 14.34 -12.42
CA LEU A 87 4.63 14.94 -11.27
C LEU A 87 3.87 13.88 -10.47
N LEU A 88 3.04 13.06 -11.12
CA LEU A 88 2.26 12.02 -10.46
C LEU A 88 3.14 10.96 -9.80
N ASP A 89 4.21 10.53 -10.47
CA ASP A 89 5.19 9.61 -9.89
C ASP A 89 5.85 10.23 -8.64
N SER A 90 6.25 11.51 -8.71
CA SER A 90 6.90 12.21 -7.60
C SER A 90 5.96 12.43 -6.41
N TRP A 91 4.72 12.86 -6.67
CA TRP A 91 3.72 13.11 -5.64
C TRP A 91 3.24 11.81 -5.00
N GLY A 92 3.04 10.75 -5.79
CA GLY A 92 2.69 9.42 -5.27
C GLY A 92 3.78 8.88 -4.34
N ARG A 93 5.05 8.91 -4.78
CA ARG A 93 6.19 8.51 -3.93
C ARG A 93 6.30 9.38 -2.67
N SER A 94 6.08 10.69 -2.78
CA SER A 94 6.14 11.60 -1.63
C SER A 94 5.05 11.29 -0.61
N LEU A 95 3.83 10.97 -1.06
CA LEU A 95 2.73 10.57 -0.20
C LEU A 95 3.05 9.24 0.51
N TRP A 96 3.49 8.22 -0.24
CA TRP A 96 3.91 6.94 0.32
C TRP A 96 4.99 7.10 1.39
N GLN A 97 6.05 7.86 1.10
CA GLN A 97 7.13 8.08 2.04
C GLN A 97 6.72 8.92 3.26
N ALA A 98 5.80 9.87 3.08
CA ALA A 98 5.23 10.59 4.22
C ALA A 98 4.42 9.66 5.13
N SER A 99 3.65 8.73 4.57
CA SER A 99 2.90 7.71 5.31
C SER A 99 3.80 6.72 6.05
N VAL A 100 4.83 6.20 5.40
CA VAL A 100 5.81 5.31 6.05
C VAL A 100 6.53 6.04 7.19
N ARG A 101 7.04 7.26 6.95
CA ARG A 101 7.72 8.04 8.01
C ARG A 101 6.78 8.37 9.17
N ARG A 102 5.51 8.67 8.90
CA ARG A 102 4.50 8.91 9.93
C ARG A 102 4.25 7.65 10.77
N ALA A 103 3.99 6.51 10.11
CA ALA A 103 3.82 5.20 10.75
C ALA A 103 5.00 4.81 11.64
N GLN A 104 6.19 5.30 11.29
CA GLN A 104 7.43 5.03 12.01
C GLN A 104 7.82 6.10 13.05
N GLY A 105 6.94 7.08 13.32
CA GLY A 105 7.19 8.16 14.28
C GLY A 105 8.27 9.17 13.84
N GLN A 106 8.67 9.15 12.56
CA GLN A 106 9.72 10.01 12.00
C GLN A 106 9.18 11.30 11.38
N ARG A 107 7.86 11.42 11.26
CA ARG A 107 7.19 12.64 10.79
C ARG A 107 6.27 13.16 11.89
N PRO A 108 6.62 14.26 12.58
CA PRO A 108 5.72 14.89 13.52
C PRO A 108 4.56 15.56 12.79
N GLY A 109 3.40 15.63 13.43
CA GLY A 109 2.24 16.34 12.94
C GLY A 109 0.96 15.51 12.99
N GLY A 110 -0.14 16.19 13.29
CA GLY A 110 -1.42 15.53 13.55
C GLY A 110 -1.55 14.99 14.97
N ASP A 111 -2.74 14.52 15.31
CA ASP A 111 -3.13 13.98 16.62
C ASP A 111 -3.72 12.56 16.54
N LEU A 112 -3.77 11.95 15.35
CA LEU A 112 -4.06 10.51 15.22
C LEU A 112 -2.84 9.67 15.62
N ALA A 113 -3.08 8.44 16.07
CA ALA A 113 -2.02 7.46 16.32
C ALA A 113 -1.12 7.29 15.09
N THR A 114 0.19 7.14 15.31
CA THR A 114 1.17 7.07 14.22
C THR A 114 0.93 5.87 13.32
N GLY A 115 0.53 4.72 13.88
CA GLY A 115 0.30 3.45 13.16
C GLY A 115 -0.88 3.44 12.18
N ASP A 116 -1.79 4.43 12.28
CA ASP A 116 -3.03 4.51 11.51
C ASP A 116 -2.80 4.53 9.99
N ASP A 117 -3.42 3.58 9.28
CA ASP A 117 -3.31 3.39 7.83
C ASP A 117 -4.27 4.28 7.02
N ARG A 118 -5.39 4.67 7.62
CA ARG A 118 -6.49 5.41 6.97
C ARG A 118 -6.04 6.72 6.30
N PRO A 119 -5.11 7.50 6.87
CA PRO A 119 -4.67 8.76 6.24
C PRO A 119 -4.08 8.58 4.84
N LEU A 120 -3.33 7.50 4.57
CA LEU A 120 -2.80 7.23 3.23
C LEU A 120 -3.95 7.00 2.24
N TYR A 121 -4.91 6.16 2.62
CA TYR A 121 -6.06 5.82 1.79
C TYR A 121 -6.88 7.07 1.42
N TRP A 122 -7.30 7.86 2.41
CA TRP A 122 -8.15 9.03 2.19
C TRP A 122 -7.44 10.18 1.49
N ALA A 123 -6.15 10.40 1.75
CA ALA A 123 -5.36 11.40 1.03
C ALA A 123 -5.21 11.03 -0.45
N ARG A 124 -4.87 9.77 -0.74
CA ARG A 124 -4.77 9.26 -2.12
C ARG A 124 -6.11 9.38 -2.85
N LEU A 125 -7.22 9.05 -2.19
CA LEU A 125 -8.56 9.15 -2.78
C LEU A 125 -8.96 10.59 -3.09
N SER A 126 -8.66 11.52 -2.18
CA SER A 126 -8.86 12.97 -2.40
C SER A 126 -8.04 13.48 -3.60
N MET A 127 -6.79 13.02 -3.72
CA MET A 127 -5.91 13.38 -4.83
C MET A 127 -6.36 12.75 -6.16
N THR A 128 -6.83 11.50 -6.18
CA THR A 128 -7.38 10.93 -7.43
C THR A 128 -8.70 11.58 -7.86
N ALA A 129 -9.51 12.05 -6.91
CA ALA A 129 -10.69 12.86 -7.23
C ALA A 129 -10.29 14.21 -7.86
N ALA A 130 -9.23 14.86 -7.37
CA ALA A 130 -8.68 16.06 -7.99
C ALA A 130 -8.12 15.78 -9.40
N LEU A 131 -7.41 14.66 -9.59
CA LEU A 131 -6.90 14.22 -10.90
C LEU A 131 -8.05 13.96 -11.90
N ALA A 132 -9.16 13.37 -11.45
CA ALA A 132 -10.33 13.13 -12.28
C ALA A 132 -10.95 14.44 -12.81
N ARG A 133 -10.96 15.49 -11.97
CA ARG A 133 -11.53 16.81 -12.29
C ARG A 133 -10.57 17.73 -13.06
N TRP A 134 -9.27 17.44 -13.05
CA TRP A 134 -8.24 18.29 -13.67
C TRP A 134 -8.42 18.40 -15.19
N GLN A 135 -8.28 19.61 -15.75
CA GLN A 135 -8.46 19.87 -17.18
C GLN A 135 -7.21 20.50 -17.80
N PRO A 136 -6.21 19.70 -18.22
CA PRO A 136 -5.03 20.21 -18.91
C PRO A 136 -5.36 20.83 -20.27
N ALA A 137 -4.52 21.75 -20.73
CA ALA A 137 -4.57 22.27 -22.11
C ALA A 137 -4.04 21.28 -23.18
N PHE A 138 -3.60 20.09 -22.77
CA PHE A 138 -3.07 19.01 -23.62
C PHE A 138 -3.83 17.71 -23.37
N ALA A 139 -3.79 16.81 -24.35
CA ALA A 139 -4.42 15.50 -24.23
C ALA A 139 -3.69 14.62 -23.21
N VAL A 140 -4.44 13.87 -22.40
CA VAL A 140 -3.90 12.94 -21.40
C VAL A 140 -4.70 11.65 -21.39
N ASP A 141 -4.00 10.54 -21.16
CA ASP A 141 -4.64 9.29 -20.75
C ASP A 141 -4.85 9.32 -19.22
N ARG A 142 -6.07 9.64 -18.80
CA ARG A 142 -6.41 9.78 -17.38
C ARG A 142 -6.31 8.46 -16.62
N ALA A 143 -6.61 7.33 -17.27
CA ALA A 143 -6.53 6.02 -16.64
C ALA A 143 -5.07 5.66 -16.37
N ALA A 144 -4.19 5.82 -17.36
CA ALA A 144 -2.76 5.59 -17.19
C ALA A 144 -2.14 6.52 -16.12
N LEU A 145 -2.51 7.80 -16.12
CA LEU A 145 -2.06 8.75 -15.09
C LEU A 145 -2.52 8.35 -13.68
N ARG A 146 -3.79 7.91 -13.53
CA ARG A 146 -4.30 7.40 -12.25
C ARG A 146 -3.52 6.16 -11.80
N THR A 147 -3.29 5.19 -12.68
CA THR A 147 -2.51 3.99 -12.38
C THR A 147 -1.09 4.32 -11.92
N ARG A 148 -0.41 5.26 -12.58
CA ARG A 148 0.95 5.69 -12.17
C ARG A 148 0.96 6.29 -10.77
N PHE A 149 0.03 7.20 -10.49
CA PHE A 149 -0.09 7.81 -9.16
C PHE A 149 -0.41 6.76 -8.08
N GLU A 150 -1.34 5.86 -8.36
CA GLU A 150 -1.72 4.76 -7.45
C GLU A 150 -0.53 3.82 -7.20
N ASP A 151 0.15 3.32 -8.24
CA ASP A 151 1.32 2.45 -8.10
C ASP A 151 2.42 3.15 -7.26
N ALA A 152 2.69 4.43 -7.50
CA ALA A 152 3.68 5.20 -6.74
C ALA A 152 3.28 5.42 -5.27
N SER A 153 2.00 5.72 -4.99
CA SER A 153 1.48 5.96 -3.63
C SER A 153 1.22 4.70 -2.82
N ARG A 154 1.30 3.52 -3.45
CA ARG A 154 1.15 2.19 -2.83
C ARG A 154 2.49 1.51 -2.51
N GLY A 155 3.59 2.17 -2.83
CA GLY A 155 4.94 1.64 -2.63
C GLY A 155 5.43 0.72 -3.75
N LEU A 156 4.67 0.49 -4.84
CA LEU A 156 5.11 -0.37 -5.95
C LEU A 156 6.38 0.20 -6.61
N ALA A 157 6.49 1.53 -6.68
CA ALA A 157 7.65 2.23 -7.22
C ALA A 157 8.81 2.42 -6.20
N ASP A 158 8.64 2.02 -4.93
CA ASP A 158 9.62 2.24 -3.85
C ASP A 158 9.71 1.03 -2.90
N ASN A 159 9.86 -0.15 -3.50
CA ASN A 159 9.95 -1.43 -2.80
C ASN A 159 11.30 -2.14 -2.98
N ALA A 160 12.31 -1.48 -3.52
CA ALA A 160 13.64 -2.06 -3.70
C ALA A 160 14.39 -2.21 -2.37
N PHE A 161 14.92 -3.39 -2.08
CA PHE A 161 15.78 -3.60 -0.91
C PHE A 161 17.05 -2.75 -0.97
N ARG A 162 17.54 -2.30 0.20
CA ARG A 162 18.86 -1.68 0.29
C ARG A 162 19.91 -2.78 0.34
N THR A 163 20.83 -2.81 -0.62
CA THR A 163 21.88 -3.82 -0.67
C THR A 163 22.72 -3.77 0.61
N ALA A 164 22.75 -4.88 1.36
CA ALA A 164 23.56 -5.02 2.55
C ALA A 164 23.97 -6.49 2.75
N PRO A 165 25.28 -6.80 2.86
CA PRO A 165 25.74 -8.15 3.12
C PRO A 165 25.12 -8.75 4.39
N GLY A 166 24.68 -10.00 4.32
CA GLY A 166 24.16 -10.74 5.47
C GLY A 166 22.77 -10.30 5.96
N VAL A 167 22.11 -9.37 5.28
CA VAL A 167 20.74 -8.94 5.61
C VAL A 167 19.73 -9.71 4.76
N ARG A 168 18.82 -10.43 5.41
CA ARG A 168 17.69 -11.13 4.77
C ARG A 168 16.68 -10.13 4.21
N ARG A 169 16.08 -10.45 3.07
CA ARG A 169 15.13 -9.60 2.34
C ARG A 169 13.72 -10.18 2.48
N VAL A 170 12.89 -9.55 3.28
CA VAL A 170 11.49 -9.96 3.54
C VAL A 170 10.58 -9.03 2.74
N PHE A 171 9.76 -9.56 1.83
CA PHE A 171 8.80 -8.76 1.09
C PHE A 171 7.36 -9.08 1.53
N ILE A 172 6.58 -8.05 1.86
CA ILE A 172 5.20 -8.22 2.30
C ILE A 172 4.23 -7.35 1.52
N SER A 173 2.94 -7.70 1.58
CA SER A 173 1.85 -6.81 1.20
C SER A 173 0.87 -6.65 2.34
N GLY A 174 0.24 -5.47 2.42
CA GLY A 174 -1.00 -5.23 3.16
C GLY A 174 -2.11 -4.74 2.23
N PHE A 175 -3.26 -4.41 2.78
CA PHE A 175 -4.40 -3.87 2.04
C PHE A 175 -4.88 -2.51 2.58
N ASP A 176 -5.55 -1.77 1.71
CA ASP A 176 -6.34 -0.60 2.08
C ASP A 176 -7.49 -0.97 3.05
N PRO A 177 -8.04 0.01 3.80
CA PRO A 177 -9.33 -0.13 4.48
C PRO A 177 -10.46 -0.56 3.55
N PHE A 178 -11.42 -1.35 4.07
CA PHE A 178 -12.56 -1.86 3.32
C PHE A 178 -13.84 -1.92 4.16
N GLY A 179 -14.99 -2.19 3.53
CA GLY A 179 -16.29 -2.20 4.21
C GLY A 179 -16.73 -0.81 4.69
N LEU A 180 -16.28 0.22 3.99
CA LEU A 180 -16.41 1.64 4.35
C LEU A 180 -17.83 2.20 4.18
N ASP A 181 -18.72 1.48 3.47
CA ASP A 181 -20.15 1.81 3.44
C ASP A 181 -20.84 1.53 4.78
N ALA A 182 -20.36 0.53 5.53
CA ALA A 182 -20.92 0.17 6.83
C ALA A 182 -20.27 0.98 7.97
N GLU A 183 -18.96 1.22 7.88
CA GLU A 183 -18.22 1.98 8.89
C GLU A 183 -17.05 2.73 8.23
N ILE A 184 -17.21 4.04 8.02
CA ILE A 184 -16.22 4.89 7.34
C ILE A 184 -14.89 4.99 8.10
N ARG A 185 -14.92 4.76 9.43
CA ARG A 185 -13.75 4.84 10.31
C ARG A 185 -12.91 3.57 10.29
N ARG A 186 -13.34 2.52 9.60
CA ARG A 186 -12.63 1.24 9.58
C ARG A 186 -11.21 1.43 9.06
N ALA A 187 -10.25 0.83 9.74
CA ALA A 187 -8.85 0.72 9.34
C ALA A 187 -8.55 -0.71 8.86
N ASN A 188 -7.36 -0.94 8.33
CA ASN A 188 -6.88 -2.28 8.01
C ASN A 188 -5.52 -2.54 8.66
N PRO A 189 -5.45 -3.42 9.67
CA PRO A 189 -4.20 -3.69 10.38
C PRO A 189 -3.09 -4.24 9.47
N SER A 190 -3.43 -4.88 8.33
CA SER A 190 -2.43 -5.29 7.34
C SER A 190 -1.78 -4.09 6.64
N GLY A 191 -2.54 -3.03 6.36
CA GLY A 191 -2.04 -1.75 5.86
C GLY A 191 -1.17 -1.04 6.89
N SER A 192 -1.60 -1.02 8.15
CA SER A 192 -0.84 -0.45 9.29
C SER A 192 0.52 -1.16 9.42
N ALA A 193 0.54 -2.50 9.38
CA ALA A 193 1.77 -3.28 9.43
C ALA A 193 2.70 -3.01 8.23
N ALA A 194 2.17 -2.94 7.01
CA ALA A 194 2.94 -2.63 5.81
C ALA A 194 3.65 -1.26 5.95
N LEU A 195 2.96 -0.22 6.42
CA LEU A 195 3.52 1.11 6.60
C LEU A 195 4.58 1.16 7.71
N GLN A 196 4.29 0.52 8.86
CA GLN A 196 5.20 0.52 10.01
C GLN A 196 6.49 -0.27 9.73
N LEU A 197 6.41 -1.33 8.94
CA LEU A 197 7.53 -2.24 8.67
C LEU A 197 8.33 -1.89 7.39
N ASN A 198 7.77 -1.14 6.45
CA ASN A 198 8.47 -0.83 5.20
C ASN A 198 9.83 -0.12 5.44
N GLY A 199 10.92 -0.71 4.92
CA GLY A 199 12.28 -0.23 5.06
C GLY A 199 12.89 -0.44 6.45
N ARG A 200 12.20 -1.11 7.39
CA ARG A 200 12.76 -1.41 8.72
C ARG A 200 13.80 -2.51 8.63
N ARG A 201 14.87 -2.36 9.41
CA ARG A 201 15.79 -3.44 9.73
C ARG A 201 15.45 -4.04 11.08
N VAL A 202 15.15 -5.33 11.10
CA VAL A 202 14.75 -6.08 12.30
C VAL A 202 15.79 -7.13 12.67
N THR A 203 15.77 -7.59 13.92
CA THR A 203 16.49 -8.79 14.35
C THR A 203 15.53 -9.96 14.21
N LEU A 204 15.94 -11.02 13.53
CA LEU A 204 15.18 -12.26 13.40
C LEU A 204 15.29 -13.10 14.69
N ALA A 205 14.44 -14.11 14.84
CA ALA A 205 14.43 -14.96 16.04
C ALA A 205 15.76 -15.70 16.28
N ASP A 206 16.56 -15.93 15.24
CA ASP A 206 17.91 -16.52 15.31
C ASP A 206 19.05 -15.51 15.58
N GLY A 207 18.71 -14.23 15.79
CA GLY A 207 19.66 -13.14 16.00
C GLY A 207 20.21 -12.51 14.71
N SER A 208 19.91 -13.07 13.53
CA SER A 208 20.32 -12.49 12.25
C SER A 208 19.49 -11.25 11.89
N ARG A 209 19.86 -10.54 10.81
CA ARG A 209 19.24 -9.26 10.44
C ARG A 209 18.41 -9.41 9.17
N ALA A 210 17.26 -8.74 9.13
CA ALA A 210 16.44 -8.62 7.93
C ALA A 210 16.06 -7.17 7.63
N GLU A 211 15.86 -6.86 6.35
CA GLU A 211 15.14 -5.69 5.86
C GLU A 211 13.77 -6.12 5.35
N ILE A 212 12.73 -5.44 5.82
CA ILE A 212 11.36 -5.65 5.35
C ILE A 212 11.03 -4.57 4.32
N ARG A 213 10.50 -4.96 3.16
CA ARG A 213 9.91 -4.05 2.16
C ARG A 213 8.45 -4.42 1.97
N ALA A 214 7.60 -3.41 1.76
CA ALA A 214 6.16 -3.60 1.71
C ALA A 214 5.48 -2.81 0.59
N VAL A 215 4.30 -3.27 0.21
CA VAL A 215 3.32 -2.53 -0.60
C VAL A 215 1.94 -2.56 0.07
N VAL A 216 1.07 -1.61 -0.26
CA VAL A 216 -0.36 -1.62 0.15
C VAL A 216 -1.25 -1.74 -1.09
N LEU A 217 -1.96 -2.87 -1.18
CA LEU A 217 -2.80 -3.21 -2.33
C LEU A 217 -4.25 -2.69 -2.16
N PRO A 218 -4.94 -2.35 -3.25
CA PRO A 218 -6.34 -1.93 -3.20
C PRO A 218 -7.26 -3.10 -2.91
N VAL A 219 -8.37 -2.84 -2.23
CA VAL A 219 -9.49 -3.78 -2.14
C VAL A 219 -10.43 -3.53 -3.31
N ARG A 220 -9.94 -3.83 -4.53
CA ARG A 220 -10.68 -3.69 -5.80
C ARG A 220 -10.34 -4.79 -6.81
N TYR A 221 -11.35 -5.42 -7.39
CA TYR A 221 -11.17 -6.49 -8.36
C TYR A 221 -10.51 -6.01 -9.65
N ALA A 222 -10.87 -4.81 -10.13
CA ALA A 222 -10.33 -4.27 -11.37
C ALA A 222 -8.80 -4.13 -11.36
N ASP A 223 -8.19 -3.77 -10.23
CA ASP A 223 -6.73 -3.66 -10.11
C ASP A 223 -6.04 -5.03 -10.13
N PHE A 224 -6.68 -6.04 -9.53
CA PHE A 224 -6.23 -7.43 -9.56
C PHE A 224 -6.32 -8.00 -10.97
N ASP A 225 -7.43 -7.74 -11.67
CA ASP A 225 -7.62 -8.12 -13.07
C ASP A 225 -6.59 -7.44 -13.98
N ALA A 226 -6.21 -6.21 -13.66
CA ALA A 226 -5.13 -5.46 -14.33
C ALA A 226 -3.71 -5.89 -13.89
N GLY A 227 -3.57 -6.92 -13.06
CA GLY A 227 -2.28 -7.53 -12.71
C GLY A 227 -1.46 -6.78 -11.66
N ILE A 228 -2.08 -6.04 -10.74
CA ILE A 228 -1.33 -5.27 -9.72
C ILE A 228 -0.48 -6.16 -8.81
N VAL A 229 -0.94 -7.39 -8.51
CA VAL A 229 -0.20 -8.34 -7.68
C VAL A 229 1.10 -8.73 -8.39
N GLU A 230 1.01 -9.08 -9.66
CA GLU A 230 2.16 -9.46 -10.46
C GLU A 230 3.14 -8.29 -10.62
N ARG A 231 2.64 -7.07 -10.87
CA ARG A 231 3.49 -5.85 -10.91
C ARG A 231 4.21 -5.60 -9.59
N ALA A 232 3.56 -5.85 -8.45
CA ALA A 232 4.16 -5.65 -7.13
C ALA A 232 5.22 -6.71 -6.78
N PHE A 233 4.94 -7.99 -7.07
CA PHE A 233 5.76 -9.12 -6.62
C PHE A 233 6.84 -9.54 -7.62
N ALA A 234 6.62 -9.43 -8.94
CA ALA A 234 7.59 -9.87 -9.95
C ALA A 234 9.00 -9.28 -9.75
N PRO A 235 9.18 -7.97 -9.44
CA PRO A 235 10.50 -7.39 -9.20
C PRO A 235 11.23 -7.97 -7.98
N ARG A 236 10.51 -8.63 -7.06
CA ARG A 236 11.03 -9.27 -5.85
C ARG A 236 11.18 -10.77 -5.99
N LEU A 237 10.64 -11.37 -7.05
CA LEU A 237 10.77 -12.79 -7.33
C LEU A 237 11.80 -13.07 -8.42
N GLY A 238 12.01 -12.11 -9.33
CA GLY A 238 13.00 -12.22 -10.40
C GLY A 238 14.44 -12.38 -9.88
N ALA A 239 15.27 -13.05 -10.69
CA ALA A 239 16.67 -13.25 -10.39
C ALA A 239 17.42 -11.90 -10.20
N GLY A 240 18.40 -11.89 -9.30
CA GLY A 240 19.30 -10.76 -9.10
C GLY A 240 19.29 -10.19 -7.68
N PRO A 241 20.00 -9.05 -7.47
CA PRO A 241 20.21 -8.48 -6.14
C PRO A 241 18.93 -7.94 -5.48
N ALA A 242 17.89 -7.75 -6.29
CA ALA A 242 16.58 -7.25 -5.90
C ALA A 242 15.59 -8.33 -5.39
N ARG A 243 15.95 -9.62 -5.55
CA ARG A 243 15.13 -10.77 -5.15
C ARG A 243 14.89 -10.75 -3.64
N ALA A 244 13.68 -11.06 -3.18
CA ALA A 244 13.41 -11.36 -1.79
C ALA A 244 13.99 -12.74 -1.43
N ASP A 245 14.05 -13.03 -0.14
CA ASP A 245 14.38 -14.36 0.38
C ASP A 245 13.14 -15.06 0.96
N ILE A 246 12.07 -14.31 1.21
CA ILE A 246 10.77 -14.78 1.69
C ILE A 246 9.70 -13.75 1.31
N ILE A 247 8.50 -14.22 0.95
CA ILE A 247 7.34 -13.36 0.73
C ILE A 247 6.18 -13.74 1.66
N THR A 248 5.49 -12.74 2.19
CA THR A 248 4.27 -12.97 2.98
C THR A 248 3.21 -11.95 2.60
N THR A 249 2.07 -12.41 2.12
CA THR A 249 0.90 -11.54 1.96
C THR A 249 0.16 -11.46 3.29
N VAL A 250 -0.22 -10.26 3.73
CA VAL A 250 -0.92 -10.04 5.00
C VAL A 250 -2.30 -9.46 4.73
N SER A 251 -3.33 -9.95 5.41
CA SER A 251 -4.72 -9.48 5.27
C SER A 251 -5.44 -9.51 6.61
N GLN A 252 -6.53 -8.77 6.75
CA GLN A 252 -7.38 -8.90 7.94
C GLN A 252 -8.31 -10.12 7.79
N GLY A 253 -8.35 -10.99 8.79
CA GLY A 253 -9.17 -12.21 8.80
C GLY A 253 -10.18 -12.23 9.93
N TYR A 254 -9.92 -13.06 10.94
CA TYR A 254 -10.92 -13.50 11.93
C TYR A 254 -10.86 -12.73 13.25
N PRO A 255 -11.94 -12.65 14.05
CA PRO A 255 -11.86 -12.04 15.37
C PRO A 255 -10.88 -12.77 16.29
N GLY A 256 -9.94 -12.02 16.89
CA GLY A 256 -9.13 -12.50 18.01
C GLY A 256 -8.03 -13.53 17.71
N ILE A 257 -7.75 -13.86 16.44
CA ILE A 257 -6.73 -14.85 16.07
C ILE A 257 -5.93 -14.43 14.85
N PHE A 258 -4.66 -14.84 14.80
CA PHE A 258 -3.88 -14.89 13.57
C PHE A 258 -4.01 -16.27 12.94
N THR A 259 -4.06 -16.32 11.61
CA THR A 259 -4.02 -17.59 10.87
C THR A 259 -2.95 -17.54 9.78
N LEU A 260 -2.02 -18.49 9.81
CA LEU A 260 -1.24 -18.86 8.64
C LEU A 260 -2.13 -19.75 7.78
N GLU A 261 -2.48 -19.31 6.58
CA GLU A 261 -3.29 -20.12 5.68
C GLU A 261 -2.42 -21.22 5.04
N ASP A 262 -2.84 -22.48 5.20
CA ASP A 262 -2.14 -23.62 4.59
C ASP A 262 -2.40 -23.65 3.08
N TRP A 263 -3.58 -23.20 2.62
CA TRP A 263 -4.02 -23.29 1.21
C TRP A 263 -4.59 -21.99 0.66
N ALA A 264 -4.09 -21.56 -0.50
CA ALA A 264 -4.70 -20.54 -1.33
C ALA A 264 -5.46 -21.19 -2.50
N GLY A 265 -6.73 -20.81 -2.70
CA GLY A 265 -7.60 -21.31 -3.76
C GLY A 265 -7.59 -20.44 -5.01
N ARG A 266 -7.74 -21.06 -6.18
CA ARG A 266 -7.71 -20.38 -7.48
C ARG A 266 -8.91 -19.47 -7.77
N ALA A 267 -10.07 -19.75 -7.17
CA ALA A 267 -11.33 -19.14 -7.55
C ALA A 267 -11.72 -17.91 -6.71
N ARG A 268 -12.62 -17.10 -7.28
CA ARG A 268 -13.46 -16.11 -6.60
C ARG A 268 -14.81 -16.72 -6.29
N SER A 269 -15.31 -16.48 -5.09
CA SER A 269 -16.61 -17.01 -4.63
C SER A 269 -17.26 -16.12 -3.55
N ALA A 270 -17.05 -14.81 -3.64
CA ALA A 270 -17.38 -13.88 -2.55
C ALA A 270 -18.70 -13.12 -2.73
N ASP A 271 -19.41 -13.30 -3.84
CA ASP A 271 -20.69 -12.61 -4.06
C ASP A 271 -21.71 -13.03 -2.99
N PRO A 272 -22.55 -12.10 -2.48
CA PRO A 272 -22.73 -10.72 -2.95
C PRO A 272 -21.86 -9.67 -2.21
N TYR A 273 -20.77 -10.06 -1.54
CA TYR A 273 -19.92 -9.11 -0.82
C TYR A 273 -19.05 -8.29 -1.80
N PRO A 274 -19.23 -6.95 -1.89
CA PRO A 274 -18.56 -6.17 -2.91
C PRO A 274 -17.18 -5.68 -2.50
N ASP A 275 -16.40 -5.19 -3.46
CA ASP A 275 -15.17 -4.45 -3.24
C ASP A 275 -15.40 -2.96 -2.89
N ASN A 276 -14.32 -2.19 -2.71
CA ASN A 276 -14.44 -0.76 -2.36
C ASN A 276 -15.10 0.08 -3.47
N ALA A 277 -15.03 -0.37 -4.72
CA ALA A 277 -15.73 0.23 -5.86
C ALA A 277 -17.19 -0.24 -6.01
N ARG A 278 -17.68 -1.04 -5.05
CA ARG A 278 -18.98 -1.72 -5.07
C ARG A 278 -19.12 -2.76 -6.19
N ALA A 279 -18.02 -3.23 -6.74
CA ALA A 279 -18.04 -4.30 -7.75
C ALA A 279 -18.11 -5.67 -7.07
N LEU A 280 -18.81 -6.60 -7.71
CA LEU A 280 -18.88 -8.00 -7.30
C LEU A 280 -17.71 -8.79 -7.89
N SER A 281 -17.40 -9.91 -7.25
CA SER A 281 -16.34 -10.84 -7.67
C SER A 281 -16.69 -11.58 -8.95
N GLY A 282 -17.99 -11.74 -9.22
CA GLY A 282 -18.55 -12.50 -10.33
C GLY A 282 -18.73 -13.99 -10.03
N GLY A 283 -18.42 -14.44 -8.80
CA GLY A 283 -18.58 -15.83 -8.38
C GLY A 283 -19.25 -15.95 -7.01
N THR A 284 -20.11 -16.95 -6.87
CA THR A 284 -20.71 -17.36 -5.60
C THR A 284 -20.04 -18.64 -5.10
N ARG A 285 -20.39 -19.09 -3.89
CA ARG A 285 -19.97 -20.40 -3.38
C ARG A 285 -20.36 -21.52 -4.35
N GLU A 286 -21.59 -21.49 -4.86
CA GLU A 286 -22.15 -22.51 -5.77
C GLU A 286 -21.60 -22.41 -7.20
N HIS A 287 -21.24 -21.21 -7.62
CA HIS A 287 -20.71 -20.92 -8.95
C HIS A 287 -19.41 -20.12 -8.84
N PRO A 288 -18.31 -20.76 -8.40
CA PRO A 288 -17.03 -20.09 -8.28
C PRO A 288 -16.46 -19.80 -9.68
N VAL A 289 -15.76 -18.67 -9.82
CA VAL A 289 -15.16 -18.25 -11.10
C VAL A 289 -13.67 -18.09 -10.99
N THR A 290 -12.94 -18.34 -12.09
CA THR A 290 -11.51 -17.99 -12.16
C THR A 290 -11.37 -16.49 -12.41
N ALA A 291 -10.56 -15.81 -11.60
CA ALA A 291 -10.28 -14.39 -11.79
C ALA A 291 -9.61 -14.11 -13.16
N PRO A 292 -9.96 -13.02 -13.85
CA PRO A 292 -9.28 -12.57 -15.06
C PRO A 292 -7.76 -12.42 -14.89
N GLY A 293 -7.00 -12.72 -15.94
CA GLY A 293 -5.54 -12.61 -15.93
C GLY A 293 -4.80 -13.76 -15.24
N LEU A 294 -5.51 -14.73 -14.65
CA LEU A 294 -4.92 -15.98 -14.17
C LEU A 294 -4.69 -16.94 -15.34
N GLY A 295 -3.42 -17.18 -15.71
CA GLY A 295 -3.03 -18.28 -16.58
C GLY A 295 -3.29 -19.65 -15.93
N PRO A 296 -3.07 -20.78 -16.65
CA PRO A 296 -3.22 -22.13 -16.09
C PRO A 296 -2.45 -22.30 -14.77
N GLY A 297 -2.94 -23.16 -13.88
CA GLY A 297 -2.33 -23.40 -12.59
C GLY A 297 -3.12 -24.39 -11.74
N PRO A 298 -2.57 -24.83 -10.59
CA PRO A 298 -3.25 -25.76 -9.71
C PRO A 298 -4.48 -25.10 -9.06
N GLU A 299 -5.49 -25.89 -8.70
CA GLU A 299 -6.69 -25.38 -8.02
C GLU A 299 -6.37 -24.82 -6.63
N PHE A 300 -5.42 -25.45 -5.93
CA PHE A 300 -4.93 -25.00 -4.64
C PHE A 300 -3.41 -24.93 -4.62
N ILE A 301 -2.86 -23.92 -3.94
CA ILE A 301 -1.42 -23.77 -3.70
C ILE A 301 -1.19 -23.82 -2.20
N ARG A 302 -0.36 -24.76 -1.76
CA ARG A 302 0.04 -24.88 -0.36
C ARG A 302 1.05 -23.80 0.02
N THR A 303 0.98 -23.29 1.24
CA THR A 303 2.02 -22.44 1.82
C THR A 303 3.35 -23.18 1.86
N THR A 304 4.43 -22.43 1.62
CA THR A 304 5.81 -22.91 1.84
C THR A 304 6.50 -22.14 2.96
N LEU A 305 5.77 -21.28 3.69
CA LEU A 305 6.26 -20.69 4.93
C LEU A 305 6.48 -21.79 5.99
N PRO A 306 7.48 -21.64 6.89
CA PRO A 306 7.77 -22.61 7.93
C PRO A 306 6.68 -22.58 9.01
N ALA A 307 5.65 -23.40 8.84
CA ALA A 307 4.44 -23.37 9.67
C ALA A 307 4.74 -23.46 11.17
N ASP A 308 5.56 -24.43 11.60
CA ASP A 308 5.90 -24.61 13.02
C ASP A 308 6.59 -23.39 13.63
N ALA A 309 7.45 -22.71 12.86
CA ALA A 309 8.12 -21.50 13.33
C ALA A 309 7.15 -20.31 13.40
N VAL A 310 6.21 -20.21 12.45
CA VAL A 310 5.19 -19.17 12.42
C VAL A 310 4.18 -19.34 13.55
N THR A 311 3.66 -20.56 13.77
CA THR A 311 2.67 -20.83 14.82
C THR A 311 3.29 -20.84 16.20
N ALA A 312 4.62 -21.04 16.33
CA ALA A 312 5.33 -20.85 17.59
C ALA A 312 5.59 -19.37 17.94
N ALA A 313 5.40 -18.43 16.99
CA ALA A 313 5.67 -17.01 17.18
C ALA A 313 4.65 -16.27 18.06
N VAL A 314 3.79 -17.00 18.78
CA VAL A 314 2.65 -16.48 19.55
C VAL A 314 3.05 -15.40 20.54
N GLN A 315 2.42 -14.23 20.46
CA GLN A 315 2.36 -13.27 21.55
C GLN A 315 0.94 -13.07 22.07
N ALA A 316 0.85 -12.65 23.33
CA ALA A 316 -0.40 -12.19 23.89
C ALA A 316 -0.79 -10.85 23.23
N PRO A 317 -2.08 -10.64 22.86
CA PRO A 317 -3.23 -11.46 23.23
C PRO A 317 -3.70 -12.46 22.15
N TYR A 318 -3.03 -12.58 21.01
CA TYR A 318 -3.58 -13.28 19.84
C TYR A 318 -2.79 -14.55 19.51
N PRO A 319 -3.40 -15.75 19.54
CA PRO A 319 -2.74 -16.96 19.08
C PRO A 319 -2.52 -16.94 17.57
N VAL A 320 -1.46 -17.63 17.11
CA VAL A 320 -1.16 -17.86 15.70
C VAL A 320 -1.43 -19.32 15.37
N LEU A 321 -2.43 -19.57 14.52
CA LEU A 321 -2.87 -20.92 14.16
C LEU A 321 -2.55 -21.23 12.70
N LEU A 322 -2.32 -22.51 12.39
CA LEU A 322 -2.32 -22.98 11.00
C LEU A 322 -3.77 -23.27 10.60
N ASN A 323 -4.28 -22.62 9.56
CA ASN A 323 -5.61 -22.86 9.04
C ASN A 323 -5.54 -23.72 7.78
N SER A 324 -6.02 -24.96 7.87
CA SER A 324 -6.08 -25.92 6.77
C SER A 324 -7.44 -25.97 6.07
N ASP A 325 -8.39 -25.13 6.50
CA ASP A 325 -9.74 -25.16 5.97
C ASP A 325 -9.78 -24.71 4.49
N VAL A 326 -10.59 -25.40 3.69
CA VAL A 326 -10.89 -25.02 2.30
C VAL A 326 -12.35 -25.32 1.96
N THR A 327 -12.89 -24.63 0.95
CA THR A 327 -14.12 -25.07 0.26
C THR A 327 -13.74 -25.55 -1.13
N GLU A 328 -14.20 -26.74 -1.48
CA GLU A 328 -13.89 -27.38 -2.76
C GLU A 328 -15.14 -27.98 -3.42
N ILE A 329 -15.05 -28.22 -4.73
CA ILE A 329 -15.93 -29.15 -5.43
C ILE A 329 -15.13 -30.44 -5.64
N PRO A 330 -15.50 -31.58 -5.01
CA PRO A 330 -14.75 -32.82 -5.13
C PRO A 330 -14.63 -33.31 -6.57
N ALA A 331 -13.62 -34.14 -6.86
CA ALA A 331 -13.44 -34.73 -8.18
C ALA A 331 -14.70 -35.49 -8.62
N GLY A 332 -15.23 -35.17 -9.80
CA GLY A 332 -16.48 -35.74 -10.33
C GLY A 332 -17.77 -35.18 -9.69
N GLY A 333 -17.66 -34.30 -8.70
CA GLY A 333 -18.77 -33.62 -8.05
C GLY A 333 -19.17 -32.32 -8.75
N THR A 334 -20.32 -31.79 -8.33
CA THR A 334 -20.86 -30.50 -8.81
C THR A 334 -21.20 -29.52 -7.68
N THR A 335 -21.11 -29.96 -6.43
CA THR A 335 -21.56 -29.20 -5.27
C THR A 335 -20.38 -28.88 -4.35
N PRO A 336 -20.26 -27.64 -3.85
CA PRO A 336 -19.23 -27.26 -2.89
C PRO A 336 -19.38 -27.97 -1.53
N VAL A 337 -18.25 -28.40 -0.97
CA VAL A 337 -18.12 -28.97 0.37
C VAL A 337 -16.98 -28.29 1.12
N ASP A 338 -17.14 -28.15 2.44
CA ASP A 338 -16.09 -27.60 3.30
C ASP A 338 -15.24 -28.74 3.84
N ARG A 339 -13.92 -28.51 3.91
CA ARG A 339 -12.90 -29.46 4.37
C ARG A 339 -12.03 -28.80 5.41
N THR A 340 -11.79 -29.46 6.54
CA THR A 340 -10.91 -28.95 7.59
C THR A 340 -9.46 -29.40 7.44
N ASP A 341 -9.22 -30.39 6.57
CA ASP A 341 -7.94 -31.09 6.39
C ASP A 341 -7.27 -30.78 5.04
N GLY A 342 -7.64 -29.67 4.40
CA GLY A 342 -7.17 -29.28 3.08
C GLY A 342 -7.95 -29.93 1.93
N PRO A 343 -7.52 -29.68 0.68
CA PRO A 343 -8.23 -30.13 -0.52
C PRO A 343 -8.00 -31.61 -0.82
N THR A 344 -9.02 -32.28 -1.35
CA THR A 344 -8.91 -33.65 -1.86
C THR A 344 -8.27 -33.71 -3.25
N PRO A 345 -7.56 -34.81 -3.61
CA PRO A 345 -6.93 -34.92 -4.92
C PRO A 345 -7.91 -34.75 -6.08
N GLY A 346 -7.60 -33.84 -7.01
CA GLY A 346 -8.40 -33.58 -8.20
C GLY A 346 -9.64 -32.72 -7.97
N SER A 347 -9.84 -32.18 -6.76
CA SER A 347 -10.91 -31.23 -6.49
C SER A 347 -10.68 -29.88 -7.15
N ARG A 348 -11.76 -29.11 -7.30
CA ARG A 348 -11.75 -27.74 -7.82
C ARG A 348 -11.93 -26.74 -6.68
N ALA A 349 -11.24 -25.62 -6.76
CA ALA A 349 -11.30 -24.61 -5.72
C ALA A 349 -12.59 -23.80 -5.77
N VAL A 350 -13.17 -23.58 -4.60
CA VAL A 350 -14.20 -22.57 -4.35
C VAL A 350 -13.58 -21.46 -3.49
N ALA A 351 -12.94 -21.84 -2.38
CA ALA A 351 -12.28 -20.93 -1.45
C ALA A 351 -11.04 -21.59 -0.83
N GLY A 352 -9.96 -20.82 -0.65
CA GLY A 352 -8.84 -21.23 0.20
C GLY A 352 -9.12 -20.92 1.68
N GLY A 353 -8.12 -21.07 2.54
CA GLY A 353 -8.25 -20.74 3.96
C GLY A 353 -8.65 -19.27 4.19
N GLY A 354 -8.22 -18.38 3.30
CA GLY A 354 -8.64 -16.97 3.28
C GLY A 354 -10.03 -16.67 2.71
N GLY A 355 -10.85 -17.68 2.43
CA GLY A 355 -12.16 -17.53 1.80
C GLY A 355 -12.09 -17.37 0.27
N GLY A 356 -13.13 -16.75 -0.32
CA GLY A 356 -13.27 -16.55 -1.77
C GLY A 356 -13.05 -15.10 -2.24
N TYR A 357 -12.51 -14.24 -1.37
CA TYR A 357 -12.34 -12.79 -1.61
C TYR A 357 -10.90 -12.42 -2.00
N LEU A 358 -10.57 -11.11 -2.00
CA LEU A 358 -9.27 -10.60 -2.45
C LEU A 358 -8.07 -11.03 -1.59
N SER A 359 -8.27 -11.39 -0.32
CA SER A 359 -7.21 -11.96 0.54
C SER A 359 -6.74 -13.32 -0.01
N ASN A 360 -7.67 -14.21 -0.36
CA ASN A 360 -7.37 -15.46 -1.03
C ASN A 360 -6.73 -15.23 -2.41
N GLU A 361 -7.24 -14.27 -3.19
CA GLU A 361 -6.70 -14.01 -4.52
C GLU A 361 -5.25 -13.48 -4.49
N VAL A 362 -4.90 -12.59 -3.55
CA VAL A 362 -3.49 -12.13 -3.41
C VAL A 362 -2.59 -13.29 -2.97
N ALA A 363 -3.07 -14.16 -2.09
CA ALA A 363 -2.35 -15.35 -1.66
C ALA A 363 -2.05 -16.26 -2.85
N TYR A 364 -3.07 -16.54 -3.68
CA TYR A 364 -2.95 -17.39 -4.85
C TYR A 364 -2.05 -16.78 -5.92
N ARG A 365 -2.30 -15.53 -6.34
CA ARG A 365 -1.53 -14.85 -7.41
C ARG A 365 -0.05 -14.73 -7.06
N SER A 366 0.26 -14.28 -5.85
CA SER A 366 1.65 -14.12 -5.40
C SER A 366 2.40 -15.46 -5.32
N ASN A 367 1.75 -16.52 -4.81
CA ASN A 367 2.38 -17.84 -4.70
C ASN A 367 2.42 -18.61 -6.02
N ARG A 368 1.48 -18.38 -6.93
CA ARG A 368 1.56 -18.88 -8.32
C ARG A 368 2.76 -18.27 -9.02
N LEU A 369 2.88 -16.95 -8.99
CA LEU A 369 4.03 -16.23 -9.57
C LEU A 369 5.35 -16.65 -8.92
N ARG A 370 5.39 -16.82 -7.59
CA ARG A 370 6.54 -17.36 -6.86
C ARG A 370 6.93 -18.75 -7.36
N SER A 371 5.95 -19.64 -7.54
CA SER A 371 6.22 -21.01 -8.02
C SER A 371 6.81 -21.02 -9.44
N GLU A 372 6.48 -20.03 -10.27
CA GLU A 372 7.04 -19.88 -11.62
C GLU A 372 8.44 -19.25 -11.62
N LEU A 373 8.66 -18.19 -10.84
CA LEU A 373 9.88 -17.39 -10.90
C LEU A 373 10.96 -17.76 -9.87
N ALA A 374 10.55 -18.34 -8.74
CA ALA A 374 11.36 -18.56 -7.55
C ALA A 374 10.80 -19.71 -6.69
N PRO A 375 10.70 -20.94 -7.22
CA PRO A 375 10.03 -22.07 -6.55
C PRO A 375 10.64 -22.44 -5.18
N ASP A 376 11.93 -22.18 -5.00
CA ASP A 376 12.71 -22.37 -3.76
C ASP A 376 12.43 -21.30 -2.68
N LEU A 377 11.91 -20.13 -3.06
CA LEU A 377 11.61 -19.04 -2.13
C LEU A 377 10.36 -19.38 -1.31
N PRO A 378 10.40 -19.30 0.03
CA PRO A 378 9.21 -19.51 0.87
C PRO A 378 8.16 -18.41 0.69
N GLY A 379 6.89 -18.81 0.57
CA GLY A 379 5.78 -17.90 0.39
C GLY A 379 4.48 -18.41 1.02
N GLY A 380 3.64 -17.48 1.46
CA GLY A 380 2.36 -17.80 2.08
C GLY A 380 1.52 -16.57 2.40
N HIS A 381 0.46 -16.81 3.18
CA HIS A 381 -0.54 -15.81 3.53
C HIS A 381 -0.83 -15.83 5.03
N LEU A 382 -0.82 -14.65 5.63
CA LEU A 382 -1.12 -14.43 7.05
C LEU A 382 -2.38 -13.58 7.16
N HIS A 383 -3.41 -14.09 7.83
CA HIS A 383 -4.49 -13.26 8.32
C HIS A 383 -4.20 -12.75 9.73
N THR A 384 -4.50 -11.47 9.94
CA THR A 384 -4.52 -10.83 11.25
C THR A 384 -5.89 -10.94 11.90
N PRO A 385 -6.00 -10.67 13.21
CA PRO A 385 -7.28 -10.45 13.84
C PRO A 385 -8.06 -9.30 13.20
N VAL A 386 -9.39 -9.35 13.26
CA VAL A 386 -10.24 -8.19 12.99
C VAL A 386 -9.87 -7.05 13.95
N LEU A 387 -9.58 -5.87 13.42
CA LEU A 387 -9.31 -4.69 14.22
C LEU A 387 -10.61 -4.11 14.81
N GLY A 388 -10.72 -4.16 16.14
CA GLY A 388 -11.83 -3.59 16.92
C GLY A 388 -11.41 -2.43 17.82
N GLY A 389 -12.31 -1.99 18.70
CA GLY A 389 -12.05 -0.94 19.70
C GLY A 389 -12.38 0.49 19.26
N LEU A 390 -13.04 0.67 18.11
CA LEU A 390 -13.54 1.98 17.70
C LEU A 390 -14.55 2.51 18.75
N PRO A 391 -14.52 3.81 19.09
CA PRO A 391 -15.48 4.39 20.01
C PRO A 391 -16.93 4.23 19.54
N ALA A 392 -17.85 4.03 20.49
CA ALA A 392 -19.28 3.88 20.22
C ALA A 392 -19.89 5.12 19.56
N ASP A 393 -19.40 6.33 19.89
CA ASP A 393 -19.79 7.56 19.19
C ASP A 393 -19.21 7.56 17.76
N PRO A 394 -20.05 7.52 16.70
CA PRO A 394 -19.61 7.47 15.31
C PRO A 394 -18.90 8.74 14.83
N GLN A 395 -18.94 9.84 15.59
CA GLN A 395 -18.20 11.08 15.28
C GLN A 395 -16.76 11.04 15.80
N VAL A 396 -16.44 10.16 16.74
CA VAL A 396 -15.09 10.01 17.27
C VAL A 396 -14.30 9.05 16.38
N LEU A 397 -13.22 9.53 15.75
CA LEU A 397 -12.48 8.77 14.72
C LEU A 397 -11.62 7.63 15.27
N THR A 398 -11.17 7.73 16.51
CA THR A 398 -10.20 6.81 17.13
C THR A 398 -10.33 6.88 18.66
N GLY A 399 -9.79 5.89 19.37
CA GLY A 399 -9.74 5.88 20.82
C GLY A 399 -8.65 4.94 21.34
N PRO A 400 -8.34 4.97 22.65
CA PRO A 400 -7.23 4.21 23.22
C PRO A 400 -7.28 2.71 22.93
N GLU A 401 -8.46 2.09 23.01
CA GLU A 401 -8.63 0.66 22.75
C GLU A 401 -8.32 0.30 21.29
N PHE A 402 -8.86 1.06 20.34
CA PHE A 402 -8.56 0.90 18.92
C PHE A 402 -7.05 0.99 18.64
N GLU A 403 -6.39 2.00 19.20
CA GLU A 403 -4.96 2.27 19.00
C GLU A 403 -4.08 1.19 19.65
N GLN A 404 -4.46 0.70 20.83
CA GLN A 404 -3.79 -0.43 21.48
C GLN A 404 -3.94 -1.71 20.67
N ASN A 405 -5.14 -2.01 20.16
CA ASN A 405 -5.39 -3.20 19.34
C ASN A 405 -4.59 -3.14 18.03
N GLU A 406 -4.58 -2.00 17.34
CA GLU A 406 -3.79 -1.81 16.11
C GLU A 406 -2.29 -2.03 16.35
N SER A 407 -1.77 -1.47 17.44
CA SER A 407 -0.38 -1.63 17.85
C SER A 407 -0.04 -3.08 18.17
N ALA A 408 -0.88 -3.77 18.94
CA ALA A 408 -0.70 -5.17 19.29
C ALA A 408 -0.70 -6.08 18.06
N ILE A 409 -1.66 -5.89 17.14
CA ILE A 409 -1.73 -6.65 15.89
C ILE A 409 -0.47 -6.41 15.05
N THR A 410 -0.01 -5.16 14.92
CA THR A 410 1.19 -4.85 14.12
C THR A 410 2.46 -5.43 14.74
N ALA A 411 2.57 -5.41 16.06
CA ALA A 411 3.68 -6.04 16.79
C ALA A 411 3.71 -7.55 16.53
N GLU A 412 2.55 -8.20 16.53
CA GLU A 412 2.44 -9.64 16.27
C GLU A 412 2.76 -9.99 14.81
N VAL A 413 2.30 -9.19 13.83
CA VAL A 413 2.73 -9.35 12.43
C VAL A 413 4.25 -9.33 12.32
N ARG A 414 4.91 -8.38 13.02
CA ARG A 414 6.37 -8.31 13.03
C ARG A 414 7.00 -9.58 13.64
N ALA A 415 6.49 -10.04 14.77
CA ALA A 415 6.99 -11.24 15.45
C ALA A 415 6.89 -12.49 14.57
N VAL A 416 5.75 -12.67 13.89
CA VAL A 416 5.55 -13.75 12.92
C VAL A 416 6.57 -13.67 11.79
N LEU A 417 6.80 -12.50 11.21
CA LEU A 417 7.79 -12.32 10.15
C LEU A 417 9.23 -12.58 10.62
N GLU A 418 9.56 -12.20 11.85
CA GLU A 418 10.87 -12.44 12.46
C GLU A 418 11.17 -13.94 12.66
N HIS A 419 10.16 -14.74 13.02
CA HIS A 419 10.29 -16.19 13.15
C HIS A 419 10.27 -16.89 11.79
N ALA A 420 9.36 -16.49 10.89
CA ALA A 420 9.25 -17.05 9.56
C ALA A 420 10.58 -16.93 8.80
N ALA A 421 11.17 -15.73 8.79
CA ALA A 421 12.42 -15.47 8.08
C ALA A 421 13.65 -16.13 8.73
N ALA A 422 13.65 -16.35 10.05
CA ALA A 422 14.71 -17.07 10.76
C ALA A 422 14.76 -18.56 10.37
N ALA A 423 13.59 -19.16 10.17
CA ALA A 423 13.48 -20.58 9.84
C ALA A 423 13.77 -20.90 8.35
N VAL A 424 13.91 -19.90 7.48
CA VAL A 424 14.31 -20.12 6.09
C VAL A 424 15.81 -20.44 6.01
N ARG A 425 16.15 -21.67 5.63
CA ARG A 425 17.55 -22.05 5.33
C ARG A 425 18.11 -21.22 4.17
N ARG A 426 19.39 -20.89 4.22
CA ARG A 426 20.09 -20.15 3.16
C ARG A 426 20.43 -21.04 1.98
#